data_AF-A0A660Z1W9-F1
#
_entry.id   AF-A0A660Z1W9-F1
#
_cell.length_a   1.000
_cell.length_b   1.000
_cell.length_c   1.000
_cell.angle_alpha   90.00
_cell.angle_beta   90.00
_cell.angle_gamma   90.00
#
_symmetry.space_group_name_H-M   'P 1'
#
loop_
_entity.id
_entity.type
_entity.pdbx_description
1 polymer ?
#
loop_
_entity_poly.entity_id
_entity_poly.type
_entity_poly.pdbx_seq_one_letter_code
_entity_poly.pdbx_strand_id
1 'polypeptide(L)'
;MLDLFSTPSVPTVGARSDPGGRLREFVRRGGVLVVLEQNLYPSDMFPVSLTDYACTIAFKRADPGGLFLGIGDDDFKFWRGDNIVARKMIAKPNHGSFRTIVDSGGSGGLIHAGVIEVPMGRGRYLLSQLLIGGKLQSEPIAGRFLLNLVDYACRTAAQPSPRHVLALIGRRLSRDLERIDLKYKLVKDIPLPQDYPLLMVDGPELGGLSDKLEGMRSYIRRGGTLILHAIEPKSMKVVNRLLPRKLVLQKSKAVPVLIEEKDDLIAGLSNQEFYWLGPHTGDWRSRTPLDPGIIDYIPAEPLPPLEECDVIEAERMKPESKFGLTIAQNGMHMYAASSISAEYEFPKEGRYILGIFAGGTPVEGVYPEVTIYLDGERIAGIMLTHGEEDIYYVSIRAPQGKHTLSFAFTNDAYAPERGEDRNLFLDKVAIAPLKEIGLKEILNPSALVRIKNDRGMIIIDQINWHGKTGSSDKAARYLSTLMTNLRAEFRDTTSGVIIDAASMEPQPNIKLFKRVGRGVRFGTNGYVTCRVNFASTDSYIFEITARGTKAEGVYPAIKLSLDEKSIGEGNLQGEGWQTLRYKADVKRGVHRIKIEFTNDLWRPPEDRNLEVLQMRIYRLVDRSENR
;
A
#
# COMPACT_ATOMS: atom_id res chain seq x y z
N MET A 1 -35.75 11.07 -2.55
CA MET A 1 -35.31 12.48 -2.58
C MET A 1 -33.78 12.48 -2.66
N LEU A 2 -33.25 12.05 -3.81
CA LEU A 2 -31.82 11.74 -4.05
C LEU A 2 -31.27 12.56 -5.23
N ASP A 3 -31.87 13.72 -5.49
CA ASP A 3 -31.47 14.65 -6.55
C ASP A 3 -31.08 15.99 -5.95
N LEU A 4 -29.80 16.09 -5.58
CA LEU A 4 -29.07 17.36 -5.48
C LEU A 4 -27.64 17.07 -5.96
N PHE A 5 -27.52 16.63 -7.22
CA PHE A 5 -26.24 16.73 -7.92
C PHE A 5 -25.95 18.21 -8.10
N SER A 6 -25.16 18.76 -7.17
CA SER A 6 -24.50 20.05 -7.38
C SER A 6 -23.80 19.98 -8.73
N THR A 7 -23.99 21.01 -9.57
CA THR A 7 -23.21 21.17 -10.79
C THR A 7 -21.73 20.96 -10.47
N PRO A 8 -20.98 20.15 -11.23
CA PRO A 8 -19.58 19.92 -10.91
C PRO A 8 -18.85 21.26 -10.96
N SER A 9 -18.43 21.74 -9.80
CA SER A 9 -17.64 22.97 -9.71
C SER A 9 -16.36 22.77 -10.49
N VAL A 10 -16.02 23.69 -11.40
CA VAL A 10 -14.74 23.68 -12.11
C VAL A 10 -13.61 23.62 -11.07
N PRO A 11 -12.78 22.56 -11.05
CA PRO A 11 -11.75 22.42 -10.03
C PRO A 11 -10.78 23.61 -10.10
N THR A 12 -10.40 24.13 -8.93
CA THR A 12 -9.51 25.30 -8.83
C THR A 12 -8.14 24.90 -8.31
N VAL A 13 -7.09 25.29 -9.02
CA VAL A 13 -5.67 25.04 -8.68
C VAL A 13 -4.93 26.35 -8.43
N GLY A 14 -3.93 26.31 -7.54
CA GLY A 14 -3.06 27.46 -7.27
C GLY A 14 -3.69 28.58 -6.47
N ALA A 15 -4.87 28.36 -5.86
CA ALA A 15 -5.48 29.35 -4.98
C ALA A 15 -4.53 29.71 -3.84
N ARG A 16 -4.51 30.99 -3.46
CA ARG A 16 -3.86 31.48 -2.25
C ARG A 16 -4.68 32.61 -1.67
N SER A 17 -5.11 32.42 -0.45
CA SER A 17 -5.59 33.46 0.44
C SER A 17 -4.49 33.81 1.44
N ASP A 18 -4.45 35.06 1.90
CA ASP A 18 -3.59 35.45 3.01
C ASP A 18 -3.83 34.56 4.26
N PRO A 19 -5.10 34.30 4.67
CA PRO A 19 -5.40 33.33 5.73
C PRO A 19 -4.77 31.94 5.51
N GLY A 20 -4.93 31.35 4.32
CA GLY A 20 -4.36 30.03 4.00
C GLY A 20 -2.83 30.03 4.03
N GLY A 21 -2.20 31.12 3.56
CA GLY A 21 -0.76 31.37 3.70
C GLY A 21 -0.30 31.37 5.16
N ARG A 22 -0.99 32.14 6.01
CA ARG A 22 -0.68 32.29 7.44
C ARG A 22 -0.88 30.99 8.22
N LEU A 23 -1.95 30.24 7.95
CA LEU A 23 -2.20 28.95 8.59
C LEU A 23 -1.14 27.91 8.22
N ARG A 24 -0.76 27.82 6.95
CA ARG A 24 0.36 26.95 6.54
C ARG A 24 1.65 27.32 7.24
N GLU A 25 1.97 28.61 7.30
CA GLU A 25 3.21 29.07 7.94
C GLU A 25 3.20 28.81 9.45
N PHE A 26 2.06 29.01 10.11
CA PHE A 26 1.86 28.63 11.51
C PHE A 26 2.18 27.15 11.74
N VAL A 27 1.62 26.26 10.90
CA VAL A 27 1.89 24.82 10.98
C VAL A 27 3.36 24.51 10.68
N ARG A 28 3.95 25.05 9.60
CA ARG A 28 5.35 24.78 9.24
C ARG A 28 6.32 25.14 10.37
N ARG A 29 6.04 26.23 11.11
CA ARG A 29 6.86 26.69 12.25
C ARG A 29 6.73 25.85 13.52
N GLY A 30 5.81 24.87 13.57
CA GLY A 30 5.60 24.03 14.75
C GLY A 30 4.19 24.10 15.31
N GLY A 31 3.32 24.96 14.77
CA GLY A 31 1.93 25.05 15.19
C GLY A 31 1.14 23.77 14.92
N VAL A 32 0.17 23.50 15.79
CA VAL A 32 -0.80 22.42 15.60
C VAL A 32 -2.16 23.04 15.30
N LEU A 33 -2.68 22.82 14.10
CA LEU A 33 -3.97 23.34 13.68
C LEU A 33 -5.04 22.25 13.84
N VAL A 34 -5.92 22.40 14.83
CA VAL A 34 -7.11 21.55 15.00
C VAL A 34 -8.26 22.16 14.22
N VAL A 35 -8.86 21.38 13.33
CA VAL A 35 -9.98 21.80 12.47
C VAL A 35 -11.12 20.83 12.69
N LEU A 36 -12.26 21.35 13.15
CA LEU A 36 -13.51 20.60 13.28
C LEU A 36 -14.26 20.56 11.95
N GLU A 37 -15.40 19.89 11.91
CA GLU A 37 -16.14 19.61 10.68
C GLU A 37 -16.42 20.86 9.83
N GLN A 38 -16.26 20.75 8.52
CA GLN A 38 -16.37 21.86 7.56
C GLN A 38 -17.19 21.44 6.35
N ASN A 39 -17.79 22.40 5.65
CA ASN A 39 -18.48 22.13 4.39
C ASN A 39 -17.53 22.09 3.18
N LEU A 40 -16.35 22.70 3.31
CA LEU A 40 -15.33 22.81 2.28
C LEU A 40 -13.94 22.86 2.92
N TYR A 41 -12.97 22.19 2.29
CA TYR A 41 -11.55 22.39 2.53
C TYR A 41 -10.92 23.14 1.35
N PRO A 42 -10.67 24.45 1.48
CA PRO A 42 -9.96 25.21 0.46
C PRO A 42 -8.56 24.60 0.26
N SER A 43 -8.20 24.33 -0.99
CA SER A 43 -6.92 23.69 -1.33
C SER A 43 -5.72 24.54 -0.91
N ASP A 44 -5.92 25.86 -0.80
CA ASP A 44 -4.91 26.80 -0.34
C ASP A 44 -4.77 26.90 1.19
N MET A 45 -5.62 26.20 1.94
CA MET A 45 -5.62 26.22 3.40
C MET A 45 -5.31 24.84 3.97
N PHE A 46 -5.85 23.79 3.35
CA PHE A 46 -5.74 22.42 3.86
C PHE A 46 -5.08 21.49 2.85
N PRO A 47 -4.26 20.53 3.33
CA PRO A 47 -3.50 19.59 2.50
C PRO A 47 -4.33 18.41 1.97
N VAL A 48 -5.65 18.40 2.20
CA VAL A 48 -6.56 17.30 1.83
C VAL A 48 -7.89 17.87 1.34
N SER A 49 -8.67 17.05 0.63
CA SER A 49 -9.99 17.40 0.11
C SER A 49 -11.12 16.68 0.84
N LEU A 50 -12.32 17.25 0.75
CA LEU A 50 -13.55 16.61 1.22
C LEU A 50 -14.26 15.88 0.08
N THR A 51 -14.99 14.85 0.46
CA THR A 51 -15.96 14.11 -0.36
C THR A 51 -17.35 14.32 0.23
N ASP A 52 -18.37 14.39 -0.62
CA ASP A 52 -19.78 14.43 -0.21
C ASP A 52 -20.28 13.02 0.18
N TYR A 53 -19.54 12.40 1.10
CA TYR A 53 -19.86 11.10 1.67
C TYR A 53 -20.13 11.28 3.17
N ALA A 54 -21.30 10.83 3.63
CA ALA A 54 -21.68 10.81 5.04
C ALA A 54 -21.54 9.39 5.60
N CYS A 55 -21.29 9.27 6.91
CA CYS A 55 -21.25 7.97 7.58
C CYS A 55 -21.99 7.96 8.93
N THR A 56 -22.53 6.78 9.26
CA THR A 56 -23.16 6.46 10.56
C THR A 56 -22.25 5.58 11.43
N ILE A 57 -21.18 5.03 10.85
CA ILE A 57 -20.21 4.14 11.49
C ILE A 57 -18.82 4.60 11.04
N ALA A 58 -17.92 4.79 11.99
CA ALA A 58 -16.51 5.02 11.73
C ALA A 58 -15.65 4.11 12.61
N PHE A 59 -14.40 3.90 12.22
CA PHE A 59 -13.50 2.92 12.81
C PHE A 59 -12.19 3.57 13.22
N LYS A 60 -11.70 3.23 14.41
CA LYS A 60 -10.39 3.63 14.90
C LYS A 60 -9.27 2.94 14.09
N ARG A 61 -8.21 3.70 13.79
CA ARG A 61 -7.05 3.22 13.00
C ARG A 61 -5.71 3.47 13.67
N ALA A 62 -5.52 4.65 14.23
CA ALA A 62 -4.30 5.02 14.93
C ALA A 62 -4.65 5.73 16.23
N ASP A 63 -4.00 5.36 17.33
CA ASP A 63 -4.17 6.02 18.63
C ASP A 63 -2.92 6.82 19.05
N PRO A 64 -2.46 7.79 18.24
CA PRO A 64 -1.25 8.52 18.58
C PRO A 64 -1.48 9.32 19.86
N GLY A 65 -0.60 9.12 20.84
CA GLY A 65 -0.66 9.84 22.11
C GLY A 65 -1.89 9.55 22.97
N GLY A 66 -2.69 8.52 22.71
CA GLY A 66 -3.89 8.21 23.50
C GLY A 66 -5.11 9.09 23.15
N LEU A 67 -5.28 9.43 21.88
CA LEU A 67 -6.47 10.11 21.35
C LEU A 67 -7.79 9.39 21.68
N PHE A 68 -7.75 8.08 21.91
CA PHE A 68 -8.93 7.28 22.25
C PHE A 68 -9.02 6.93 23.74
N LEU A 69 -8.31 7.65 24.62
CA LEU A 69 -8.41 7.43 26.06
C LEU A 69 -9.86 7.62 26.54
N GLY A 70 -10.47 6.54 27.03
CA GLY A 70 -11.87 6.50 27.46
C GLY A 70 -12.88 6.42 26.30
N ILE A 71 -12.46 5.95 25.12
CA ILE A 71 -13.30 5.80 23.92
C ILE A 71 -13.16 4.38 23.34
N GLY A 72 -14.25 3.61 23.39
CA GLY A 72 -14.39 2.26 22.85
C GLY A 72 -14.55 2.20 21.33
N ASP A 73 -14.66 0.99 20.80
CA ASP A 73 -14.81 0.76 19.35
C ASP A 73 -16.21 1.12 18.83
N ASP A 74 -17.23 1.01 19.68
CA ASP A 74 -18.63 1.32 19.33
C ASP A 74 -18.98 2.81 19.48
N ASP A 75 -18.12 3.59 20.13
CA ASP A 75 -18.35 5.02 20.39
C ASP A 75 -18.35 5.89 19.12
N PHE A 76 -17.89 5.35 17.99
CA PHE A 76 -17.94 6.00 16.68
C PHE A 76 -19.09 5.46 15.79
N LYS A 77 -20.20 5.06 16.41
CA LYS A 77 -21.37 4.51 15.71
C LYS A 77 -22.65 5.17 16.19
N PHE A 78 -23.56 5.46 15.25
CA PHE A 78 -24.94 5.86 15.51
C PHE A 78 -25.11 7.00 16.52
N TRP A 79 -24.36 8.09 16.34
CA TRP A 79 -24.41 9.26 17.23
C TRP A 79 -25.81 9.86 17.31
N ARG A 80 -26.22 10.30 18.52
CA ARG A 80 -27.59 10.72 18.84
C ARG A 80 -28.23 11.70 17.84
N GLY A 81 -29.56 11.66 17.78
CA GLY A 81 -30.38 12.48 16.89
C GLY A 81 -30.67 11.76 15.57
N ASP A 82 -29.74 11.84 14.61
CA ASP A 82 -29.92 11.32 13.24
C ASP A 82 -29.01 10.13 12.91
N ASN A 83 -28.33 9.54 13.90
CA ASN A 83 -27.35 8.45 13.76
C ASN A 83 -26.11 8.79 12.93
N ILE A 84 -25.96 10.04 12.46
CA ILE A 84 -24.83 10.46 11.64
C ILE A 84 -23.62 10.78 12.52
N VAL A 85 -22.46 10.23 12.16
CA VAL A 85 -21.16 10.50 12.78
C VAL A 85 -20.43 11.61 12.03
N ALA A 86 -20.53 11.64 10.70
CA ALA A 86 -19.96 12.67 9.84
C ALA A 86 -20.87 12.93 8.62
N ARG A 87 -21.07 14.19 8.22
CA ARG A 87 -21.87 14.55 7.03
C ARG A 87 -21.06 14.61 5.73
N LYS A 88 -19.78 14.91 5.86
CA LYS A 88 -18.78 14.85 4.79
C LYS A 88 -17.59 14.08 5.33
N MET A 89 -16.79 13.54 4.44
CA MET A 89 -15.59 12.80 4.82
C MET A 89 -14.39 13.30 4.05
N ILE A 90 -13.21 13.14 4.63
CA ILE A 90 -11.95 13.48 3.98
C ILE A 90 -11.63 12.37 2.98
N ALA A 91 -11.30 12.74 1.73
CA ALA A 91 -10.76 11.79 0.77
C ALA A 91 -9.42 11.28 1.32
N LYS A 92 -9.27 9.96 1.55
CA LYS A 92 -7.98 9.45 2.04
C LYS A 92 -6.87 9.80 1.03
N PRO A 93 -5.83 10.53 1.45
CA PRO A 93 -4.74 10.88 0.55
C PRO A 93 -4.01 9.62 0.09
N ASN A 94 -3.34 9.70 -1.06
CA ASN A 94 -2.48 8.63 -1.59
C ASN A 94 -1.04 9.12 -1.83
N HIS A 95 -0.70 10.29 -1.29
CA HIS A 95 0.60 10.94 -1.37
C HIS A 95 0.74 11.94 -0.23
N GLY A 96 1.96 12.43 -0.03
CA GLY A 96 2.28 13.36 1.04
C GLY A 96 2.28 12.67 2.40
N SER A 97 2.50 13.48 3.43
CA SER A 97 2.55 12.95 4.78
C SER A 97 1.19 12.97 5.45
N PHE A 98 0.71 11.80 5.88
CA PHE A 98 -0.54 11.69 6.60
C PHE A 98 -0.61 10.43 7.46
N ARG A 99 -1.50 10.48 8.45
CA ARG A 99 -1.90 9.36 9.28
C ARG A 99 -3.41 9.40 9.47
N THR A 100 -4.10 8.39 8.95
CA THR A 100 -5.54 8.22 9.21
C THR A 100 -5.75 7.79 10.67
N ILE A 101 -6.53 8.57 11.42
CA ILE A 101 -6.84 8.28 12.83
C ILE A 101 -8.18 7.55 12.93
N VAL A 102 -9.18 8.02 12.18
CA VAL A 102 -10.51 7.41 12.06
C VAL A 102 -10.90 7.34 10.58
N ASP A 103 -11.47 6.22 10.13
CA ASP A 103 -12.01 6.06 8.77
C ASP A 103 -13.42 5.46 8.73
N SER A 104 -14.00 5.38 7.54
CA SER A 104 -15.28 4.73 7.27
C SER A 104 -15.20 3.95 5.95
N GLY A 105 -16.07 2.93 5.86
CA GLY A 105 -16.35 2.21 4.62
C GLY A 105 -17.17 3.03 3.63
N GLY A 106 -17.32 2.48 2.44
CA GLY A 106 -18.07 3.00 1.29
C GLY A 106 -17.95 2.02 0.11
N SER A 107 -18.49 2.36 -1.06
CA SER A 107 -18.42 1.50 -2.26
C SER A 107 -16.98 1.19 -2.72
N GLY A 108 -16.03 2.08 -2.40
CA GLY A 108 -14.59 1.88 -2.66
C GLY A 108 -13.81 1.20 -1.52
N GLY A 109 -14.50 0.69 -0.50
CA GLY A 109 -13.91 0.18 0.74
C GLY A 109 -13.60 1.29 1.74
N LEU A 110 -12.57 1.11 2.57
CA LEU A 110 -12.19 2.06 3.63
C LEU A 110 -11.38 3.25 3.10
N ILE A 111 -11.92 4.03 2.15
CA ILE A 111 -11.22 5.14 1.47
C ILE A 111 -11.64 6.54 1.95
N HIS A 112 -12.49 6.62 2.97
CA HIS A 112 -12.98 7.87 3.54
C HIS A 112 -12.46 8.04 4.97
N ALA A 113 -11.77 9.15 5.26
CA ALA A 113 -11.27 9.45 6.61
C ALA A 113 -12.20 10.42 7.35
N GLY A 114 -12.54 10.08 8.59
CA GLY A 114 -13.27 10.98 9.49
C GLY A 114 -12.32 11.88 10.28
N VAL A 115 -11.13 11.37 10.62
CA VAL A 115 -10.08 12.14 11.31
C VAL A 115 -8.73 11.78 10.70
N ILE A 116 -7.94 12.79 10.35
CA ILE A 116 -6.59 12.62 9.80
C ILE A 116 -5.62 13.60 10.46
N GLU A 117 -4.42 13.10 10.73
CA GLU A 117 -3.27 13.92 11.05
C GLU A 117 -2.44 14.10 9.79
N VAL A 118 -2.06 15.35 9.47
CA VAL A 118 -1.15 15.66 8.37
C VAL A 118 0.02 16.46 8.95
N PRO A 119 1.11 15.79 9.34
CA PRO A 119 2.25 16.53 9.86
C PRO A 119 2.99 17.21 8.69
N MET A 120 3.46 18.44 8.93
CA MET A 120 4.02 19.32 7.90
C MET A 120 5.02 20.30 8.52
N GLY A 121 6.23 20.37 7.97
CA GLY A 121 7.33 21.10 8.60
C GLY A 121 7.58 20.57 10.01
N ARG A 122 7.59 21.46 11.00
CA ARG A 122 7.75 21.12 12.42
C ARG A 122 6.42 20.90 13.15
N GLY A 123 5.29 21.21 12.53
CA GLY A 123 3.95 21.12 13.12
C GLY A 123 3.06 20.12 12.43
N ARG A 124 1.74 20.27 12.58
CA ARG A 124 0.74 19.39 11.95
C ARG A 124 -0.65 19.99 11.85
N TYR A 125 -1.44 19.44 10.93
CA TYR A 125 -2.88 19.56 10.92
C TYR A 125 -3.51 18.37 11.64
N LEU A 126 -4.54 18.62 12.44
CA LEU A 126 -5.47 17.63 12.98
C LEU A 126 -6.85 17.97 12.43
N LEU A 127 -7.27 17.26 11.39
CA LEU A 127 -8.48 17.57 10.63
C LEU A 127 -9.55 16.53 10.97
N SER A 128 -10.70 16.98 11.47
CA SER A 128 -11.83 16.15 11.83
C SER A 128 -13.07 16.56 11.04
N GLN A 129 -13.80 15.57 10.51
CA GLN A 129 -15.13 15.72 9.93
C GLN A 129 -16.22 15.00 10.74
N LEU A 130 -15.83 14.38 11.86
CA LEU A 130 -16.80 13.94 12.86
C LEU A 130 -17.59 15.17 13.34
N LEU A 131 -18.90 15.01 13.59
CA LEU A 131 -19.82 16.08 13.99
C LEU A 131 -19.59 16.54 15.44
N ILE A 132 -18.35 16.86 15.79
CA ILE A 132 -17.92 17.19 17.14
C ILE A 132 -18.60 18.49 17.58
N GLY A 133 -18.49 19.55 16.75
CA GLY A 133 -19.10 20.84 17.06
C GLY A 133 -20.63 20.77 17.04
N GLY A 134 -21.19 20.16 16.00
CA GLY A 134 -22.64 20.06 15.78
C GLY A 134 -23.36 19.17 16.80
N LYS A 135 -22.66 18.22 17.44
CA LYS A 135 -23.22 17.33 18.46
C LYS A 135 -22.57 17.47 19.84
N LEU A 136 -21.82 18.54 20.09
CA LEU A 136 -21.10 18.73 21.36
C LEU A 136 -22.00 18.64 22.61
N GLN A 137 -23.24 19.12 22.50
CA GLN A 137 -24.22 19.15 23.60
C GLN A 137 -25.05 17.87 23.70
N SER A 138 -25.10 17.06 22.65
CA SER A 138 -26.00 15.91 22.58
C SER A 138 -25.28 14.57 22.58
N GLU A 139 -24.03 14.50 22.12
CA GLU A 139 -23.23 13.28 22.06
C GLU A 139 -22.02 13.37 23.01
N PRO A 140 -22.02 12.69 24.17
CA PRO A 140 -20.91 12.74 25.12
C PRO A 140 -19.55 12.38 24.53
N ILE A 141 -19.52 11.46 23.57
CA ILE A 141 -18.28 11.06 22.88
C ILE A 141 -17.70 12.23 22.06
N ALA A 142 -18.52 13.11 21.49
CA ALA A 142 -18.03 14.30 20.80
C ALA A 142 -17.22 15.20 21.75
N GLY A 143 -17.73 15.44 22.96
CA GLY A 143 -17.03 16.21 23.99
C GLY A 143 -15.74 15.53 24.48
N ARG A 144 -15.80 14.23 24.75
CA ARG A 144 -14.61 13.47 25.18
C ARG A 144 -13.52 13.46 24.11
N PHE A 145 -13.89 13.24 22.86
CA PHE A 145 -12.92 13.22 21.76
C PHE A 145 -12.33 14.60 21.47
N LEU A 146 -13.11 15.69 21.61
CA LEU A 146 -12.58 17.05 21.51
C LEU A 146 -11.50 17.33 22.55
N LEU A 147 -11.72 16.92 23.81
CA LEU A 147 -10.71 17.06 24.87
C LEU A 147 -9.43 16.29 24.54
N ASN A 148 -9.56 15.05 24.07
CA ASN A 148 -8.41 14.24 23.67
C ASN A 148 -7.65 14.87 22.48
N LEU A 149 -8.36 15.43 21.49
CA LEU A 149 -7.76 16.15 20.37
C LEU A 149 -6.96 17.37 20.83
N VAL A 150 -7.53 18.18 21.73
CA VAL A 150 -6.86 19.38 22.27
C VAL A 150 -5.63 19.00 23.09
N ASP A 151 -5.75 18.01 23.98
CA ASP A 151 -4.63 17.52 24.78
C ASP A 151 -3.49 17.00 23.90
N TYR A 152 -3.82 16.18 22.90
CA TYR A 152 -2.84 15.70 21.92
C TYR A 152 -2.20 16.86 21.13
N ALA A 153 -2.98 17.86 20.72
CA ALA A 153 -2.47 19.04 20.04
C ALA A 153 -1.47 19.82 20.92
N CYS A 154 -1.79 20.04 22.20
CA CYS A 154 -0.90 20.72 23.15
C CYS A 154 0.40 19.95 23.36
N ARG A 155 0.34 18.63 23.61
CA ARG A 155 1.53 17.80 23.82
C ARG A 155 2.44 17.76 22.59
N THR A 156 1.84 17.64 21.40
CA THR A 156 2.62 17.59 20.16
C THR A 156 3.19 18.93 19.74
N ALA A 157 2.51 20.04 20.04
CA ALA A 157 3.06 21.39 19.86
C ALA A 157 4.31 21.61 20.74
N ALA A 158 4.31 21.06 21.96
CA ALA A 158 5.44 21.14 22.89
C ALA A 158 6.64 20.26 22.48
N GLN A 159 6.44 19.27 21.60
CA GLN A 159 7.47 18.34 21.14
C GLN A 159 7.56 18.29 19.61
N PRO A 160 7.99 19.37 18.93
CA PRO A 160 8.19 19.36 17.49
C PRO A 160 9.23 18.30 17.12
N SER A 161 8.85 17.36 16.27
CA SER A 161 9.77 16.33 15.79
C SER A 161 10.30 16.70 14.42
N PRO A 162 11.63 16.76 14.23
CA PRO A 162 12.20 17.02 12.92
C PRO A 162 11.83 15.89 11.95
N ARG A 163 11.84 16.23 10.66
CA ARG A 163 11.66 15.29 9.57
C ARG A 163 12.94 15.18 8.78
N HIS A 164 13.11 14.04 8.12
CA HIS A 164 14.39 13.67 7.53
C HIS A 164 14.24 13.35 6.06
N VAL A 165 15.12 13.93 5.25
CA VAL A 165 15.32 13.50 3.86
C VAL A 165 15.84 12.07 3.87
N LEU A 166 15.25 11.21 3.04
CA LEU A 166 15.67 9.81 2.92
C LEU A 166 16.98 9.72 2.12
N ALA A 167 17.99 9.00 2.62
CA ALA A 167 19.08 8.53 1.77
C ALA A 167 18.63 7.27 1.00
N LEU A 168 18.86 7.22 -0.31
CA LEU A 168 18.44 6.12 -1.17
C LEU A 168 19.64 5.51 -1.93
N ILE A 169 19.80 4.21 -1.81
CA ILE A 169 20.63 3.39 -2.69
C ILE A 169 19.69 2.53 -3.55
N GLY A 170 19.66 2.80 -4.85
CA GLY A 170 18.79 2.11 -5.82
C GLY A 170 17.87 3.06 -6.57
N ARG A 171 18.26 3.44 -7.79
CA ARG A 171 17.51 4.42 -8.61
C ARG A 171 16.13 3.91 -9.00
N ARG A 172 15.94 2.58 -9.07
CA ARG A 172 14.67 1.92 -9.44
C ARG A 172 13.47 2.43 -8.65
N LEU A 173 13.66 2.74 -7.36
CA LEU A 173 12.59 3.16 -6.45
C LEU A 173 12.22 4.65 -6.57
N SER A 174 13.05 5.46 -7.25
CA SER A 174 12.90 6.91 -7.35
C SER A 174 11.50 7.33 -7.77
N ARG A 175 10.96 6.69 -8.80
CA ARG A 175 9.65 7.04 -9.37
C ARG A 175 8.52 6.90 -8.35
N ASP A 176 8.53 5.83 -7.57
CA ASP A 176 7.50 5.58 -6.58
C ASP A 176 7.59 6.55 -5.40
N LEU A 177 8.81 6.88 -4.98
CA LEU A 177 9.06 7.87 -3.93
C LEU A 177 8.66 9.28 -4.38
N GLU A 178 8.94 9.65 -5.63
CA GLU A 178 8.48 10.91 -6.22
C GLU A 178 6.95 10.96 -6.30
N ARG A 179 6.30 9.84 -6.67
CA ARG A 179 4.84 9.74 -6.81
C ARG A 179 4.10 10.01 -5.51
N ILE A 180 4.69 9.65 -4.37
CA ILE A 180 4.14 9.95 -3.05
C ILE A 180 4.64 11.27 -2.45
N ASP A 181 5.36 12.09 -3.23
CA ASP A 181 5.97 13.36 -2.83
C ASP A 181 7.10 13.23 -1.79
N LEU A 182 7.75 12.08 -1.67
CA LEU A 182 8.83 11.92 -0.71
C LEU A 182 10.09 12.69 -1.13
N LYS A 183 10.75 13.38 -0.19
CA LYS A 183 12.09 13.92 -0.40
C LYS A 183 13.14 12.87 -0.13
N TYR A 184 14.02 12.64 -1.10
CA TYR A 184 15.13 11.72 -0.97
C TYR A 184 16.37 12.24 -1.69
N LYS A 185 17.53 11.69 -1.33
CA LYS A 185 18.81 11.90 -2.01
C LYS A 185 19.41 10.57 -2.41
N LEU A 186 19.75 10.42 -3.69
CA LEU A 186 20.54 9.28 -4.15
C LEU A 186 21.95 9.35 -3.57
N VAL A 187 22.39 8.26 -2.94
CA VAL A 187 23.74 8.11 -2.39
C VAL A 187 24.37 6.83 -2.94
N LYS A 188 25.71 6.77 -2.95
CA LYS A 188 26.48 5.58 -3.37
C LYS A 188 27.07 4.80 -2.20
N ASP A 189 27.24 5.47 -1.06
CA ASP A 189 27.87 4.95 0.14
C ASP A 189 26.91 5.01 1.33
N ILE A 190 27.26 4.30 2.41
CA ILE A 190 26.51 4.33 3.66
C ILE A 190 26.75 5.70 4.33
N PRO A 191 25.72 6.56 4.48
CA PRO A 191 25.88 7.87 5.10
C PRO A 191 26.07 7.75 6.61
N LEU A 192 26.29 8.88 7.28
CA LEU A 192 26.22 8.94 8.75
C LEU A 192 24.76 9.17 9.19
N PRO A 193 24.27 8.50 10.25
CA PRO A 193 22.90 8.67 10.75
C PRO A 193 22.55 10.10 11.18
N GLN A 194 23.55 10.89 11.58
CA GLN A 194 23.36 12.30 11.96
C GLN A 194 22.96 13.19 10.76
N ASP A 195 23.40 12.82 9.56
CA ASP A 195 23.09 13.55 8.32
C ASP A 195 21.82 12.98 7.67
N TYR A 196 21.72 11.64 7.66
CA TYR A 196 20.58 10.89 7.13
C TYR A 196 20.18 9.81 8.13
N PRO A 197 19.21 10.07 9.03
CA PRO A 197 18.72 9.07 9.98
C PRO A 197 17.99 7.90 9.32
N LEU A 198 17.53 8.08 8.08
CA LEU A 198 16.82 7.09 7.28
C LEU A 198 17.65 6.75 6.04
N LEU A 199 17.94 5.45 5.87
CA LEU A 199 18.59 4.90 4.68
C LEU A 199 17.72 3.78 4.12
N MET A 200 17.30 3.92 2.88
CA MET A 200 16.64 2.84 2.12
C MET A 200 17.60 2.26 1.10
N VAL A 201 17.69 0.94 1.07
CA VAL A 201 18.47 0.18 0.10
C VAL A 201 17.54 -0.74 -0.67
N ASP A 202 17.55 -0.60 -1.99
CA ASP A 202 16.86 -1.53 -2.89
C ASP A 202 17.58 -2.88 -2.90
N GLY A 203 16.84 -3.97 -2.75
CA GLY A 203 17.37 -5.32 -2.59
C GLY A 203 18.37 -5.75 -3.67
N PRO A 204 18.13 -5.46 -4.97
CA PRO A 204 19.09 -5.73 -6.05
C PRO A 204 20.46 -5.06 -5.87
N GLU A 205 20.55 -3.94 -5.15
CA GLU A 205 21.80 -3.20 -4.93
C GLU A 205 22.64 -3.79 -3.78
N LEU A 206 22.04 -4.58 -2.88
CA LEU A 206 22.72 -5.11 -1.69
C LEU A 206 23.95 -5.94 -2.02
N GLY A 207 23.94 -6.70 -3.12
CA GLY A 207 25.09 -7.51 -3.54
C GLY A 207 26.37 -6.67 -3.71
N GLY A 208 26.23 -5.46 -4.26
CA GLY A 208 27.31 -4.50 -4.46
C GLY A 208 27.78 -3.77 -3.20
N LEU A 209 27.18 -4.05 -2.03
CA LEU A 209 27.53 -3.45 -0.74
C LEU A 209 28.24 -4.42 0.21
N SER A 210 28.68 -5.58 -0.30
CA SER A 210 29.31 -6.64 0.50
C SER A 210 30.57 -6.17 1.26
N ASP A 211 31.31 -5.23 0.70
CA ASP A 211 32.49 -4.56 1.27
C ASP A 211 32.14 -3.47 2.29
N LYS A 212 30.90 -2.97 2.29
CA LYS A 212 30.42 -1.89 3.17
C LYS A 212 29.67 -2.37 4.42
N LEU A 213 29.68 -3.68 4.69
CA LEU A 213 28.96 -4.28 5.82
C LEU A 213 29.29 -3.64 7.17
N GLU A 214 30.55 -3.30 7.43
CA GLU A 214 30.92 -2.65 8.70
C GLU A 214 30.36 -1.22 8.78
N GLY A 215 30.30 -0.51 7.66
CA GLY A 215 29.62 0.78 7.54
C GLY A 215 28.13 0.67 7.86
N MET A 216 27.43 -0.33 7.31
CA MET A 216 26.02 -0.60 7.59
C MET A 216 25.78 -0.93 9.08
N ARG A 217 26.63 -1.79 9.67
CA ARG A 217 26.56 -2.12 11.10
C ARG A 217 26.83 -0.89 11.98
N SER A 218 27.78 -0.04 11.60
CA SER A 218 28.10 1.20 12.31
C SER A 218 26.92 2.19 12.23
N TYR A 219 26.30 2.32 11.05
CA TYR A 219 25.11 3.14 10.84
C TYR A 219 23.97 2.74 11.79
N ILE A 220 23.66 1.45 11.89
CA ILE A 220 22.61 0.92 12.79
C ILE A 220 22.98 1.16 14.26
N ARG A 221 24.21 0.81 14.68
CA ARG A 221 24.67 1.01 16.08
C ARG A 221 24.63 2.47 16.52
N ARG A 222 24.82 3.41 15.59
CA ARG A 222 24.76 4.86 15.83
C ARG A 222 23.33 5.43 15.79
N GLY A 223 22.31 4.58 15.67
CA GLY A 223 20.90 4.97 15.75
C GLY A 223 20.21 5.17 14.41
N GLY A 224 20.86 4.81 13.29
CA GLY A 224 20.24 4.87 11.98
C GLY A 224 19.16 3.81 11.79
N THR A 225 18.13 4.17 11.01
CA THR A 225 17.11 3.24 10.51
C THR A 225 17.49 2.79 9.10
N LEU A 226 17.74 1.50 8.94
CA LEU A 226 18.04 0.86 7.65
C LEU A 226 16.80 0.13 7.13
N ILE A 227 16.30 0.55 5.97
CA ILE A 227 15.15 -0.05 5.29
C ILE A 227 15.69 -0.87 4.11
N LEU A 228 15.46 -2.18 4.15
CA LEU A 228 15.81 -3.11 3.08
C LEU A 228 14.54 -3.45 2.33
N HIS A 229 14.41 -2.92 1.11
CA HIS A 229 13.21 -3.12 0.30
C HIS A 229 13.44 -4.16 -0.79
N ALA A 230 12.48 -5.08 -1.00
CA ALA A 230 12.52 -6.08 -2.06
C ALA A 230 13.84 -6.89 -2.10
N ILE A 231 14.33 -7.34 -0.94
CA ILE A 231 15.47 -8.27 -0.86
C ILE A 231 15.22 -9.53 -1.71
N GLU A 232 16.28 -10.02 -2.34
CA GLU A 232 16.26 -11.18 -3.25
C GLU A 232 17.17 -12.30 -2.73
N PRO A 233 17.02 -13.57 -3.16
CA PRO A 233 17.86 -14.68 -2.68
C PRO A 233 19.36 -14.39 -2.76
N LYS A 234 19.83 -13.77 -3.85
CA LYS A 234 21.25 -13.36 -4.02
C LYS A 234 21.72 -12.32 -2.99
N SER A 235 20.82 -11.53 -2.42
CA SER A 235 21.14 -10.52 -1.41
C SER A 235 21.25 -11.08 0.01
N MET A 236 20.73 -12.29 0.25
CA MET A 236 20.66 -12.88 1.59
C MET A 236 22.03 -13.11 2.24
N LYS A 237 23.09 -13.28 1.45
CA LYS A 237 24.46 -13.36 1.96
C LYS A 237 24.87 -12.09 2.71
N VAL A 238 24.44 -10.92 2.23
CA VAL A 238 24.71 -9.62 2.87
C VAL A 238 23.75 -9.40 4.02
N VAL A 239 22.44 -9.65 3.81
CA VAL A 239 21.40 -9.49 4.83
C VAL A 239 21.72 -10.32 6.08
N ASN A 240 22.00 -11.61 5.95
CA ASN A 240 22.29 -12.49 7.09
C ASN A 240 23.57 -12.15 7.84
N ARG A 241 24.48 -11.35 7.25
CA ARG A 241 25.67 -10.82 7.94
C ARG A 241 25.37 -9.54 8.71
N LEU A 242 24.27 -8.85 8.41
CA LEU A 242 23.78 -7.67 9.15
C LEU A 242 22.89 -8.06 10.32
N LEU A 243 22.12 -9.13 10.15
CA LEU A 243 21.12 -9.54 11.12
C LEU A 243 21.75 -10.30 12.30
N PRO A 244 21.17 -10.19 13.51
CA PRO A 244 21.62 -10.94 14.68
C PRO A 244 21.34 -12.45 14.56
N ARG A 245 20.43 -12.85 13.67
CA ARG A 245 20.10 -14.23 13.35
C ARG A 245 19.96 -14.41 11.84
N LYS A 246 20.21 -15.64 11.37
CA LYS A 246 20.02 -15.99 9.97
C LYS A 246 18.52 -16.08 9.68
N LEU A 247 18.12 -15.41 8.62
CA LEU A 247 16.82 -15.59 7.98
C LEU A 247 16.99 -16.40 6.70
N VAL A 248 15.91 -17.07 6.32
CA VAL A 248 15.72 -17.62 4.98
C VAL A 248 14.74 -16.74 4.23
N LEU A 249 14.93 -16.60 2.93
CA LEU A 249 14.02 -15.85 2.09
C LEU A 249 13.24 -16.85 1.25
N GLN A 250 11.94 -16.92 1.49
CA GLN A 250 11.08 -17.85 0.80
C GLN A 250 10.29 -17.16 -0.27
N LYS A 251 10.27 -17.76 -1.46
CA LYS A 251 9.39 -17.29 -2.51
C LYS A 251 7.95 -17.57 -2.08
N SER A 252 7.10 -16.57 -2.17
CA SER A 252 5.73 -16.63 -1.66
C SER A 252 4.78 -15.85 -2.54
N LYS A 253 3.55 -16.36 -2.62
CA LYS A 253 2.40 -15.77 -3.30
C LYS A 253 1.17 -15.78 -2.39
N ALA A 254 1.40 -15.94 -1.09
CA ALA A 254 0.37 -16.09 -0.09
C ALA A 254 -0.49 -14.82 0.03
N VAL A 255 -1.80 -15.01 -0.01
CA VAL A 255 -2.81 -13.95 0.13
C VAL A 255 -4.00 -14.45 0.95
N PRO A 256 -4.65 -13.61 1.77
CA PRO A 256 -4.41 -12.18 1.95
C PRO A 256 -3.15 -11.86 2.77
N VAL A 257 -2.57 -10.68 2.54
CA VAL A 257 -1.63 -10.06 3.47
C VAL A 257 -2.44 -9.28 4.51
N LEU A 258 -2.20 -9.55 5.79
CA LEU A 258 -2.95 -9.01 6.92
C LEU A 258 -2.02 -8.30 7.89
N ILE A 259 -2.54 -7.31 8.61
CA ILE A 259 -1.88 -6.74 9.79
C ILE A 259 -1.92 -7.78 10.90
N GLU A 260 -0.74 -8.27 11.27
CA GLU A 260 -0.55 -9.29 12.31
C GLU A 260 -0.51 -8.64 13.69
N GLU A 261 0.26 -7.56 13.83
CA GLU A 261 0.41 -6.85 15.09
C GLU A 261 0.37 -5.34 14.86
N LYS A 262 -0.29 -4.62 15.77
CA LYS A 262 -0.22 -3.15 15.78
C LYS A 262 1.23 -2.71 16.02
N ASP A 263 1.69 -1.77 15.21
CA ASP A 263 3.02 -1.17 15.35
C ASP A 263 2.99 0.29 14.91
N ASP A 264 3.89 1.09 15.47
CA ASP A 264 4.00 2.50 15.16
C ASP A 264 4.39 2.75 13.69
N LEU A 265 5.09 1.82 13.05
CA LEU A 265 5.41 1.89 11.61
C LEU A 265 4.19 1.89 10.69
N ILE A 266 3.10 1.23 11.09
CA ILE A 266 1.88 1.08 10.29
C ILE A 266 0.68 1.80 10.91
N ALA A 267 0.90 2.65 11.92
CA ALA A 267 -0.16 3.43 12.54
C ALA A 267 -0.94 4.22 11.46
N GLY A 268 -2.23 3.92 11.36
CA GLY A 268 -3.16 4.53 10.40
C GLY A 268 -3.48 3.68 9.18
N LEU A 269 -2.78 2.55 9.00
CA LEU A 269 -3.12 1.54 8.00
C LEU A 269 -4.22 0.59 8.49
N SER A 270 -4.87 -0.04 7.52
CA SER A 270 -5.80 -1.16 7.72
C SER A 270 -5.54 -2.25 6.68
N ASN A 271 -6.20 -3.40 6.82
CA ASN A 271 -6.16 -4.45 5.78
C ASN A 271 -6.66 -3.96 4.40
N GLN A 272 -7.32 -2.80 4.31
CA GLN A 272 -7.69 -2.16 3.03
C GLN A 272 -6.48 -1.93 2.12
N GLU A 273 -5.35 -1.49 2.67
CA GLU A 273 -4.13 -1.20 1.92
C GLU A 273 -3.40 -2.47 1.44
N PHE A 274 -3.71 -3.62 2.02
CA PHE A 274 -3.13 -4.92 1.67
C PHE A 274 -4.08 -5.82 0.86
N TYR A 275 -5.36 -5.42 0.73
CA TYR A 275 -6.36 -6.14 -0.06
C TYR A 275 -6.21 -5.84 -1.57
N TRP A 276 -5.19 -6.36 -2.23
CA TRP A 276 -4.98 -6.13 -3.67
C TRP A 276 -5.78 -7.14 -4.48
N LEU A 277 -6.35 -6.72 -5.61
CA LEU A 277 -7.17 -7.57 -6.47
C LEU A 277 -6.46 -7.85 -7.78
N GLY A 278 -6.49 -9.11 -8.20
CA GLY A 278 -6.01 -9.54 -9.50
C GLY A 278 -7.03 -9.25 -10.62
N PRO A 279 -6.78 -9.76 -11.83
CA PRO A 279 -7.76 -9.73 -12.90
C PRO A 279 -9.05 -10.44 -12.48
N HIS A 280 -10.20 -9.86 -12.82
CA HIS A 280 -11.48 -10.54 -12.65
C HIS A 280 -11.60 -11.67 -13.66
N THR A 281 -11.87 -12.87 -13.17
CA THR A 281 -12.12 -14.07 -13.98
C THR A 281 -13.52 -14.60 -13.68
N GLY A 282 -14.24 -15.01 -14.72
CA GLY A 282 -15.63 -15.48 -14.61
C GLY A 282 -16.68 -14.39 -14.84
N ASP A 283 -17.89 -14.65 -14.37
CA ASP A 283 -19.03 -13.74 -14.51
C ASP A 283 -19.11 -12.73 -13.35
N TRP A 284 -20.09 -11.82 -13.40
CA TRP A 284 -20.26 -10.76 -12.39
C TRP A 284 -20.52 -11.26 -10.96
N ARG A 285 -20.87 -12.54 -10.76
CA ARG A 285 -21.06 -13.17 -9.44
C ARG A 285 -19.76 -13.73 -8.89
N SER A 286 -18.78 -14.02 -9.75
CA SER A 286 -17.48 -14.50 -9.33
C SER A 286 -16.74 -13.45 -8.51
N ARG A 287 -16.22 -13.87 -7.35
CA ARG A 287 -15.37 -12.98 -6.55
C ARG A 287 -14.07 -12.75 -7.31
N THR A 288 -13.70 -11.48 -7.49
CA THR A 288 -12.38 -11.14 -8.04
C THR A 288 -11.29 -11.66 -7.09
N PRO A 289 -10.34 -12.47 -7.57
CA PRO A 289 -9.30 -13.04 -6.73
C PRO A 289 -8.37 -11.96 -6.18
N LEU A 290 -7.72 -12.25 -5.05
CA LEU A 290 -6.66 -11.41 -4.53
C LEU A 290 -5.44 -11.45 -5.47
N ASP A 291 -4.69 -10.35 -5.58
CA ASP A 291 -3.46 -10.28 -6.38
C ASP A 291 -2.30 -10.92 -5.60
N PRO A 292 -1.83 -12.12 -5.98
CA PRO A 292 -0.67 -12.74 -5.33
C PRO A 292 0.62 -11.98 -5.63
N GLY A 293 0.62 -11.04 -6.58
CA GLY A 293 1.72 -10.13 -6.87
C GLY A 293 1.90 -9.00 -5.86
N ILE A 294 1.17 -9.00 -4.72
CA ILE A 294 1.46 -8.11 -3.59
C ILE A 294 2.80 -8.45 -2.90
N ILE A 295 3.23 -9.71 -2.99
CA ILE A 295 4.51 -10.20 -2.47
C ILE A 295 5.17 -11.15 -3.47
N ASP A 296 6.49 -11.21 -3.45
CA ASP A 296 7.27 -12.22 -4.18
C ASP A 296 8.05 -13.12 -3.23
N TYR A 297 8.52 -12.56 -2.12
CA TYR A 297 9.27 -13.27 -1.11
C TYR A 297 8.85 -12.83 0.30
N ILE A 298 9.05 -13.70 1.28
CA ILE A 298 8.90 -13.40 2.70
C ILE A 298 10.16 -13.84 3.46
N PRO A 299 10.74 -12.99 4.32
CA PRO A 299 11.72 -13.44 5.30
C PRO A 299 11.03 -14.38 6.30
N ALA A 300 11.64 -15.52 6.56
CA ALA A 300 11.23 -16.44 7.60
C ALA A 300 12.43 -16.84 8.46
N GLU A 301 12.17 -17.20 9.71
CA GLU A 301 13.16 -17.93 10.50
C GLU A 301 13.24 -19.37 9.95
N PRO A 302 14.46 -19.93 9.77
CA PRO A 302 14.58 -21.34 9.42
C PRO A 302 14.02 -22.21 10.55
N LEU A 303 13.53 -23.41 10.21
CA LEU A 303 13.27 -24.43 11.21
C LEU A 303 14.54 -24.70 12.05
N PRO A 304 14.38 -25.00 13.35
CA PRO A 304 15.45 -25.65 14.09
C PRO A 304 15.75 -27.04 13.47
N PRO A 305 16.85 -27.71 13.87
CA PRO A 305 17.08 -29.09 13.46
C PRO A 305 15.82 -29.95 13.62
N LEU A 306 15.55 -30.85 12.67
CA LEU A 306 14.31 -31.63 12.69
C LEU A 306 14.18 -32.49 13.95
N GLU A 307 15.30 -32.87 14.58
CA GLU A 307 15.30 -33.58 15.87
C GLU A 307 14.73 -32.74 17.04
N GLU A 308 14.69 -31.42 16.90
CA GLU A 308 14.10 -30.48 17.86
C GLU A 308 12.64 -30.10 17.50
N CYS A 309 12.10 -30.64 16.41
CA CYS A 309 10.75 -30.36 15.93
C CYS A 309 9.80 -31.50 16.25
N ASP A 310 8.53 -31.18 16.50
CA ASP A 310 7.47 -32.18 16.39
C ASP A 310 7.18 -32.42 14.91
N VAL A 311 7.13 -33.68 14.49
CA VAL A 311 6.90 -34.05 13.09
C VAL A 311 5.62 -34.84 12.97
N ILE A 312 4.75 -34.39 12.07
CA ILE A 312 3.52 -35.08 11.69
C ILE A 312 3.68 -35.53 10.24
N GLU A 313 3.81 -36.85 10.03
CA GLU A 313 3.87 -37.46 8.70
C GLU A 313 2.51 -37.32 7.99
N ALA A 314 2.51 -36.89 6.73
CA ALA A 314 1.27 -36.61 6.00
C ALA A 314 0.43 -37.87 5.76
N GLU A 315 1.06 -39.03 5.56
CA GLU A 315 0.38 -40.32 5.40
C GLU A 315 -0.32 -40.81 6.69
N ARG A 316 -0.01 -40.20 7.84
CA ARG A 316 -0.68 -40.50 9.12
C ARG A 316 -1.81 -39.52 9.45
N MET A 317 -1.93 -38.44 8.68
CA MET A 317 -3.01 -37.48 8.82
C MET A 317 -4.33 -38.06 8.29
N LYS A 318 -5.44 -37.60 8.85
CA LYS A 318 -6.79 -38.02 8.45
C LYS A 318 -7.20 -37.29 7.17
N PRO A 319 -7.56 -37.99 6.08
CA PRO A 319 -8.21 -37.35 4.94
C PRO A 319 -9.55 -36.73 5.32
N GLU A 320 -9.76 -35.47 4.98
CA GLU A 320 -11.06 -34.78 5.15
C GLU A 320 -11.91 -34.85 3.88
N SER A 321 -11.32 -35.25 2.75
CA SER A 321 -11.99 -35.43 1.46
C SER A 321 -12.01 -36.91 1.07
N LYS A 322 -13.14 -37.38 0.50
CA LYS A 322 -13.29 -38.76 0.00
C LYS A 322 -12.69 -38.97 -1.39
N PHE A 323 -12.33 -37.89 -2.08
CA PHE A 323 -11.81 -37.85 -3.44
C PHE A 323 -10.69 -36.81 -3.50
N GLY A 324 -9.80 -36.92 -4.50
CA GLY A 324 -8.77 -35.92 -4.78
C GLY A 324 -7.45 -36.12 -4.06
N LEU A 325 -7.30 -37.22 -3.32
CA LEU A 325 -6.04 -37.59 -2.65
C LEU A 325 -5.84 -39.11 -2.61
N THR A 326 -4.59 -39.53 -2.50
CA THR A 326 -4.15 -40.91 -2.27
C THR A 326 -2.95 -40.91 -1.33
N ILE A 327 -2.96 -41.84 -0.36
CA ILE A 327 -1.80 -42.08 0.51
C ILE A 327 -0.67 -42.71 -0.32
N ALA A 328 0.50 -42.10 -0.33
CA ALA A 328 1.73 -42.63 -0.90
C ALA A 328 2.60 -43.26 0.20
N GLN A 329 3.70 -43.94 -0.17
CA GLN A 329 4.59 -44.57 0.82
C GLN A 329 5.28 -43.58 1.77
N ASN A 330 5.55 -42.36 1.32
CA ASN A 330 6.27 -41.33 2.07
C ASN A 330 5.50 -39.99 2.02
N GLY A 331 4.17 -40.03 2.17
CA GLY A 331 3.37 -38.81 2.18
C GLY A 331 1.98 -38.95 1.55
N MET A 332 1.41 -37.80 1.18
CA MET A 332 0.08 -37.66 0.60
C MET A 332 0.17 -37.05 -0.79
N HIS A 333 -0.39 -37.71 -1.79
CA HIS A 333 -0.54 -37.15 -3.14
C HIS A 333 -1.97 -36.64 -3.33
N MET A 334 -2.13 -35.34 -3.53
CA MET A 334 -3.41 -34.67 -3.80
C MET A 334 -3.49 -34.29 -5.27
N TYR A 335 -4.41 -34.91 -6.01
CA TYR A 335 -4.63 -34.71 -7.45
C TYR A 335 -5.93 -33.97 -7.78
N ALA A 336 -6.66 -33.54 -6.76
CA ALA A 336 -7.72 -32.56 -6.89
C ALA A 336 -7.82 -31.79 -5.56
N ALA A 337 -8.59 -30.70 -5.56
CA ALA A 337 -8.81 -29.90 -4.35
C ALA A 337 -9.28 -30.79 -3.19
N SER A 338 -8.46 -30.89 -2.15
CA SER A 338 -8.64 -31.83 -1.05
C SER A 338 -7.85 -31.40 0.18
N SER A 339 -8.06 -32.05 1.32
CA SER A 339 -7.37 -31.71 2.57
C SER A 339 -7.16 -32.90 3.48
N ILE A 340 -6.15 -32.77 4.35
CA ILE A 340 -5.82 -33.69 5.42
C ILE A 340 -5.75 -32.93 6.74
N SER A 341 -5.97 -33.61 7.85
CA SER A 341 -5.94 -33.03 9.18
C SER A 341 -5.22 -33.90 10.20
N ALA A 342 -4.69 -33.27 11.24
CA ALA A 342 -4.16 -33.94 12.42
C ALA A 342 -4.49 -33.14 13.68
N GLU A 343 -4.71 -33.86 14.77
CA GLU A 343 -4.74 -33.25 16.10
C GLU A 343 -3.31 -32.98 16.56
N TYR A 344 -3.05 -31.76 17.01
CA TYR A 344 -1.77 -31.38 17.60
C TYR A 344 -1.99 -30.65 18.93
N GLU A 345 -1.17 -30.98 19.91
CA GLU A 345 -1.22 -30.35 21.23
C GLU A 345 -0.13 -29.29 21.34
N PHE A 346 -0.55 -28.02 21.23
CA PHE A 346 0.34 -26.89 21.40
C PHE A 346 0.69 -26.74 22.90
N PRO A 347 1.97 -26.88 23.29
CA PRO A 347 2.35 -26.93 24.71
C PRO A 347 2.14 -25.61 25.43
N LYS A 348 2.13 -24.49 24.70
CA LYS A 348 1.87 -23.15 25.20
C LYS A 348 1.21 -22.28 24.13
N GLU A 349 0.50 -21.25 24.56
CA GLU A 349 0.08 -20.20 23.66
C GLU A 349 1.30 -19.47 23.11
N GLY A 350 1.29 -19.19 21.81
CA GLY A 350 2.36 -18.41 21.20
C GLY A 350 2.48 -18.60 19.70
N ARG A 351 3.62 -18.16 19.17
CA ARG A 351 3.98 -18.34 17.76
C ARG A 351 4.72 -19.64 17.53
N TYR A 352 4.41 -20.29 16.43
CA TYR A 352 5.04 -21.51 15.95
C TYR A 352 5.47 -21.34 14.50
N ILE A 353 6.61 -21.91 14.14
CA ILE A 353 7.03 -22.06 12.76
C ILE A 353 6.60 -23.45 12.28
N LEU A 354 5.93 -23.49 11.14
CA LEU A 354 5.61 -24.71 10.42
C LEU A 354 6.57 -24.86 9.26
N GLY A 355 7.18 -26.04 9.14
CA GLY A 355 7.93 -26.51 8.00
C GLY A 355 7.12 -27.50 7.20
N ILE A 356 6.68 -27.10 6.01
CA ILE A 356 5.85 -27.92 5.12
C ILE A 356 6.75 -28.51 4.03
N PHE A 357 6.97 -29.82 4.09
CA PHE A 357 7.78 -30.55 3.11
C PHE A 357 6.85 -30.94 1.94
N ALA A 358 7.02 -30.28 0.81
CA ALA A 358 6.07 -30.38 -0.29
C ALA A 358 6.72 -30.24 -1.67
N GLY A 359 6.16 -30.94 -2.65
CA GLY A 359 6.48 -30.84 -4.08
C GLY A 359 5.20 -30.84 -4.92
N GLY A 360 5.30 -30.61 -6.23
CA GLY A 360 4.09 -30.64 -7.05
C GLY A 360 4.24 -30.15 -8.49
N THR A 361 3.18 -30.29 -9.27
CA THR A 361 3.17 -29.93 -10.70
C THR A 361 2.39 -28.63 -10.93
N PRO A 362 2.84 -27.75 -11.85
CA PRO A 362 2.13 -26.52 -12.16
C PRO A 362 1.10 -26.70 -13.28
N VAL A 363 0.17 -25.75 -13.36
CA VAL A 363 -0.64 -25.47 -14.56
C VAL A 363 -0.47 -24.00 -14.89
N GLU A 364 -0.11 -23.69 -16.13
CA GLU A 364 0.24 -22.36 -16.65
C GLU A 364 1.31 -21.66 -15.81
N GLY A 365 2.27 -22.42 -15.29
CA GLY A 365 3.35 -21.93 -14.42
C GLY A 365 2.92 -21.59 -12.99
N VAL A 366 1.66 -21.83 -12.65
CA VAL A 366 1.10 -21.65 -11.30
C VAL A 366 1.14 -22.99 -10.57
N TYR A 367 1.91 -23.03 -9.49
CA TYR A 367 2.14 -24.21 -8.64
C TYR A 367 1.06 -24.38 -7.55
N PRO A 368 1.01 -25.54 -6.87
CA PRO A 368 0.04 -25.79 -5.81
C PRO A 368 0.10 -24.80 -4.64
N GLU A 369 -1.06 -24.49 -4.07
CA GLU A 369 -1.25 -23.75 -2.83
C GLU A 369 -1.65 -24.71 -1.72
N VAL A 370 -0.94 -24.65 -0.59
CA VAL A 370 -1.33 -25.32 0.65
C VAL A 370 -1.91 -24.27 1.59
N THR A 371 -3.23 -24.31 1.78
CA THR A 371 -3.91 -23.49 2.78
C THR A 371 -3.94 -24.22 4.12
N ILE A 372 -3.64 -23.49 5.20
CA ILE A 372 -3.51 -24.03 6.55
C ILE A 372 -4.66 -23.50 7.41
N TYR A 373 -5.32 -24.42 8.10
CA TYR A 373 -6.40 -24.13 9.02
C TYR A 373 -6.06 -24.58 10.44
N LEU A 374 -6.50 -23.80 11.43
CA LEU A 374 -6.52 -24.16 12.84
C LEU A 374 -7.97 -24.13 13.30
N ASP A 375 -8.49 -25.26 13.74
CA ASP A 375 -9.90 -25.43 14.14
C ASP A 375 -10.91 -24.96 13.07
N GLY A 376 -10.57 -25.14 11.80
CA GLY A 376 -11.40 -24.75 10.66
C GLY A 376 -11.27 -23.28 10.23
N GLU A 377 -10.53 -22.45 10.97
CA GLU A 377 -10.22 -21.08 10.55
C GLU A 377 -8.95 -21.04 9.72
N ARG A 378 -8.99 -20.36 8.57
CA ARG A 378 -7.79 -20.17 7.71
C ARG A 378 -6.81 -19.26 8.43
N ILE A 379 -5.65 -19.79 8.81
CA ILE A 379 -4.61 -19.05 9.53
C ILE A 379 -3.41 -18.69 8.64
N ALA A 380 -3.20 -19.43 7.55
CA ALA A 380 -2.08 -19.20 6.65
C ALA A 380 -2.31 -19.85 5.27
N GLY A 381 -1.45 -19.52 4.32
CA GLY A 381 -1.32 -20.24 3.06
C GLY A 381 0.11 -20.14 2.55
N ILE A 382 0.58 -21.18 1.89
CA ILE A 382 1.84 -21.20 1.16
C ILE A 382 1.56 -21.55 -0.30
N MET A 383 2.33 -21.01 -1.22
CA MET A 383 2.29 -21.44 -2.62
C MET A 383 3.65 -22.05 -2.94
N LEU A 384 3.63 -23.26 -3.48
CA LEU A 384 4.81 -23.90 -4.02
C LEU A 384 5.37 -23.04 -5.15
N THR A 385 6.67 -23.19 -5.41
CA THR A 385 7.36 -22.26 -6.31
C THR A 385 8.18 -22.94 -7.39
N HIS A 386 8.31 -24.25 -7.27
CA HIS A 386 8.99 -25.19 -8.15
C HIS A 386 8.45 -26.60 -7.83
N GLY A 387 8.77 -27.58 -8.68
CA GLY A 387 8.15 -28.90 -8.59
C GLY A 387 8.88 -29.95 -7.76
N GLU A 388 10.19 -29.75 -7.55
CA GLU A 388 10.97 -30.57 -6.61
C GLU A 388 10.45 -30.38 -5.18
N GLU A 389 10.63 -31.40 -4.36
CA GLU A 389 10.29 -31.32 -2.94
C GLU A 389 11.24 -30.35 -2.22
N ASP A 390 10.67 -29.41 -1.47
CA ASP A 390 11.41 -28.44 -0.67
C ASP A 390 10.61 -28.08 0.60
N ILE A 391 11.22 -27.28 1.47
CA ILE A 391 10.64 -26.87 2.75
C ILE A 391 10.06 -25.46 2.62
N TYR A 392 8.76 -25.36 2.83
CA TYR A 392 8.02 -24.10 2.87
C TYR A 392 7.73 -23.73 4.33
N TYR A 393 8.04 -22.50 4.73
CA TYR A 393 7.98 -22.04 6.11
C TYR A 393 6.80 -21.07 6.26
N VAL A 394 6.08 -21.19 7.38
CA VAL A 394 5.08 -20.20 7.74
C VAL A 394 4.94 -20.09 9.25
N SER A 395 4.87 -18.86 9.74
CA SER A 395 4.62 -18.56 11.14
C SER A 395 3.11 -18.53 11.40
N ILE A 396 2.68 -19.22 12.45
CA ILE A 396 1.29 -19.21 12.90
C ILE A 396 1.22 -18.83 14.38
N ARG A 397 0.08 -18.30 14.83
CA ARG A 397 -0.25 -18.22 16.25
C ARG A 397 -1.21 -19.36 16.60
N ALA A 398 -0.96 -20.00 17.73
CA ALA A 398 -1.84 -21.03 18.26
C ALA A 398 -2.08 -20.80 19.76
N PRO A 399 -3.33 -20.96 20.24
CA PRO A 399 -3.60 -21.09 21.66
C PRO A 399 -2.94 -22.33 22.26
N GLN A 400 -2.80 -22.36 23.59
CA GLN A 400 -2.39 -23.58 24.28
C GLN A 400 -3.49 -24.63 24.19
N GLY A 401 -3.10 -25.89 24.00
CA GLY A 401 -4.00 -27.03 24.10
C GLY A 401 -4.10 -27.82 22.81
N LYS A 402 -5.10 -28.69 22.74
CA LYS A 402 -5.33 -29.58 21.61
C LYS A 402 -6.16 -28.86 20.55
N HIS A 403 -5.66 -28.86 19.33
CA HIS A 403 -6.26 -28.20 18.18
C HIS A 403 -6.18 -29.09 16.94
N THR A 404 -7.10 -28.88 15.99
CA THR A 404 -7.06 -29.54 14.68
C THR A 404 -6.28 -28.66 13.70
N LEU A 405 -5.14 -29.17 13.21
CA LEU A 405 -4.41 -28.58 12.09
C LEU A 405 -4.84 -29.25 10.79
N SER A 406 -5.24 -28.45 9.79
CA SER A 406 -5.59 -28.96 8.46
C SER A 406 -4.76 -28.30 7.36
N PHE A 407 -4.34 -29.11 6.39
CA PHE A 407 -3.58 -28.70 5.21
C PHE A 407 -4.38 -29.03 3.96
N ALA A 408 -4.72 -28.00 3.18
CA ALA A 408 -5.61 -28.12 2.03
C ALA A 408 -4.94 -27.70 0.74
N PHE A 409 -5.01 -28.55 -0.28
CA PHE A 409 -4.72 -28.17 -1.66
C PHE A 409 -5.92 -27.40 -2.22
N THR A 410 -5.79 -26.08 -2.39
CA THR A 410 -6.96 -25.19 -2.63
C THR A 410 -7.08 -24.64 -4.03
N ASN A 411 -5.99 -24.60 -4.78
CA ASN A 411 -5.98 -24.03 -6.13
C ASN A 411 -5.89 -25.14 -7.18
N ASP A 412 -6.68 -26.20 -7.10
CA ASP A 412 -6.68 -27.23 -8.13
C ASP A 412 -6.95 -26.66 -9.54
N ALA A 413 -6.27 -27.20 -10.55
CA ALA A 413 -6.49 -26.84 -11.95
C ALA A 413 -6.03 -27.97 -12.86
N TYR A 414 -6.78 -28.14 -13.95
CA TYR A 414 -6.51 -29.14 -14.98
C TYR A 414 -6.63 -28.49 -16.36
N ALA A 415 -5.57 -28.58 -17.16
CA ALA A 415 -5.46 -28.04 -18.51
C ALA A 415 -5.10 -29.17 -19.49
N PRO A 416 -6.07 -30.05 -19.83
CA PRO A 416 -5.84 -31.25 -20.64
C PRO A 416 -5.24 -30.94 -22.01
N GLU A 417 -5.62 -29.82 -22.62
CA GLU A 417 -5.09 -29.35 -23.90
C GLU A 417 -3.59 -29.03 -23.87
N ARG A 418 -3.04 -28.79 -22.67
CA ARG A 418 -1.61 -28.57 -22.43
C ARG A 418 -0.91 -29.81 -21.87
N GLY A 419 -1.68 -30.85 -21.51
CA GLY A 419 -1.18 -31.99 -20.74
C GLY A 419 -0.71 -31.60 -19.34
N GLU A 420 -1.24 -30.51 -18.79
CA GLU A 420 -0.86 -30.00 -17.47
C GLU A 420 -1.97 -30.32 -16.46
N ASP A 421 -1.55 -30.81 -15.29
CA ASP A 421 -2.43 -31.14 -14.16
C ASP A 421 -1.73 -30.68 -12.89
N ARG A 422 -2.40 -29.87 -12.07
CA ARG A 422 -1.80 -29.28 -10.88
C ARG A 422 -2.00 -30.24 -9.72
N ASN A 423 -0.92 -30.87 -9.29
CA ASN A 423 -0.94 -31.86 -8.21
C ASN A 423 0.00 -31.44 -7.09
N LEU A 424 -0.41 -31.70 -5.85
CA LEU A 424 0.39 -31.47 -4.65
C LEU A 424 0.85 -32.81 -4.08
N PHE A 425 2.13 -32.87 -3.72
CA PHE A 425 2.68 -33.89 -2.84
C PHE A 425 3.07 -33.25 -1.52
N LEU A 426 2.63 -33.84 -0.41
CA LEU A 426 2.99 -33.44 0.94
C LEU A 426 3.65 -34.61 1.66
N ASP A 427 4.91 -34.47 2.08
CA ASP A 427 5.64 -35.50 2.85
C ASP A 427 5.27 -35.41 4.32
N LYS A 428 5.61 -34.28 4.97
CA LYS A 428 5.41 -34.08 6.40
C LYS A 428 5.31 -32.62 6.79
N VAL A 429 4.89 -32.39 8.03
CA VAL A 429 4.90 -31.08 8.67
C VAL A 429 5.72 -31.12 9.94
N ALA A 430 6.74 -30.27 10.00
CA ALA A 430 7.54 -30.02 11.19
C ALA A 430 7.02 -28.78 11.93
N ILE A 431 6.91 -28.85 13.25
CA ILE A 431 6.36 -27.81 14.11
C ILE A 431 7.37 -27.49 15.20
N ALA A 432 7.69 -26.21 15.36
CA ALA A 432 8.54 -25.75 16.45
C ALA A 432 8.07 -24.39 17.00
N PRO A 433 8.21 -24.14 18.32
CA PRO A 433 7.92 -22.82 18.87
C PRO A 433 8.91 -21.77 18.34
N LEU A 434 8.39 -20.64 17.86
CA LEU A 434 9.20 -19.48 17.52
C LEU A 434 9.73 -18.84 18.80
N LYS A 435 11.06 -18.70 18.90
CA LYS A 435 11.68 -17.99 20.03
C LYS A 435 11.51 -16.49 19.77
N GLU A 436 10.88 -15.75 20.69
CA GLU A 436 10.74 -14.29 20.56
C GLU A 436 12.08 -13.59 20.68
N ILE A 437 12.66 -13.15 19.55
CA ILE A 437 14.02 -12.59 19.56
C ILE A 437 14.12 -11.41 18.62
N GLY A 438 13.76 -10.22 19.11
CA GLY A 438 14.07 -8.92 18.50
C GLY A 438 13.46 -8.63 17.11
N LEU A 439 12.90 -9.64 16.45
CA LEU A 439 12.22 -9.61 15.17
C LEU A 439 10.71 -9.57 15.42
N LYS A 440 10.09 -8.48 15.00
CA LYS A 440 8.65 -8.27 15.07
C LYS A 440 8.07 -8.33 13.66
N GLU A 441 7.21 -9.32 13.42
CA GLU A 441 6.43 -9.46 12.20
C GLU A 441 5.21 -8.55 12.30
N ILE A 442 5.16 -7.53 11.45
CA ILE A 442 4.07 -6.54 11.46
C ILE A 442 2.93 -7.00 10.56
N LEU A 443 3.26 -7.70 9.47
CA LEU A 443 2.32 -8.28 8.54
C LEU A 443 2.43 -9.81 8.53
N ASN A 444 1.33 -10.49 8.21
CA ASN A 444 1.26 -11.92 7.98
C ASN A 444 0.70 -12.18 6.56
N PRO A 445 1.41 -12.90 5.68
CA PRO A 445 2.75 -13.45 5.89
C PRO A 445 3.79 -12.32 6.10
N SER A 446 4.99 -12.65 6.61
CA SER A 446 6.03 -11.75 7.14
C SER A 446 6.64 -10.76 6.13
N ALA A 447 5.81 -10.00 5.44
CA ALA A 447 6.16 -9.09 4.36
C ALA A 447 6.63 -7.72 4.84
N LEU A 448 6.38 -7.38 6.11
CA LEU A 448 7.00 -6.23 6.77
C LEU A 448 7.48 -6.66 8.15
N VAL A 449 8.78 -6.54 8.37
CA VAL A 449 9.45 -7.01 9.57
C VAL A 449 10.30 -5.89 10.15
N ARG A 450 10.24 -5.72 11.47
CA ARG A 450 11.10 -4.80 12.22
C ARG A 450 12.05 -5.55 13.14
N ILE A 451 13.33 -5.21 13.07
CA ILE A 451 14.37 -5.76 13.93
C ILE A 451 15.03 -4.60 14.69
N LYS A 452 14.86 -4.54 16.01
CA LYS A 452 15.51 -3.52 16.84
C LYS A 452 16.95 -3.92 17.15
N ASN A 453 17.87 -2.96 17.13
CA ASN A 453 19.27 -3.20 17.45
C ASN A 453 19.85 -2.01 18.25
N ASP A 454 19.96 -2.19 19.56
CA ASP A 454 20.41 -1.17 20.53
C ASP A 454 19.70 0.19 20.36
N ARG A 455 20.33 1.09 19.58
CA ARG A 455 19.87 2.46 19.32
C ARG A 455 19.21 2.64 17.96
N GLY A 456 19.41 1.71 17.02
CA GLY A 456 18.91 1.76 15.65
C GLY A 456 17.93 0.63 15.35
N MET A 457 17.55 0.53 14.09
CA MET A 457 16.63 -0.53 13.63
C MET A 457 16.87 -0.91 12.18
N ILE A 458 16.50 -2.15 11.86
CA ILE A 458 16.40 -2.66 10.50
C ILE A 458 14.94 -2.92 10.21
N ILE A 459 14.48 -2.50 9.03
CA ILE A 459 13.15 -2.81 8.51
C ILE A 459 13.35 -3.60 7.22
N ILE A 460 12.68 -4.74 7.09
CA ILE A 460 12.61 -5.50 5.84
C ILE A 460 11.20 -5.32 5.30
N ASP A 461 11.10 -4.74 4.11
CA ASP A 461 9.85 -4.51 3.38
C ASP A 461 9.85 -5.36 2.11
N GLN A 462 8.85 -6.22 1.98
CA GLN A 462 8.61 -7.12 0.84
C GLN A 462 7.28 -6.84 0.13
N ILE A 463 6.55 -5.80 0.55
CA ILE A 463 5.34 -5.40 -0.17
C ILE A 463 5.74 -4.83 -1.53
N ASN A 464 5.18 -5.36 -2.61
CA ASN A 464 5.53 -5.00 -3.98
C ASN A 464 4.91 -3.67 -4.43
N TRP A 465 5.15 -2.59 -3.67
CA TRP A 465 4.72 -1.25 -4.04
C TRP A 465 5.56 -0.66 -5.17
N HIS A 466 6.79 -1.15 -5.37
CA HIS A 466 7.71 -0.65 -6.40
C HIS A 466 7.11 -0.87 -7.80
N GLY A 467 7.06 0.19 -8.61
CA GLY A 467 6.38 0.23 -9.90
C GLY A 467 4.85 0.26 -9.84
N LYS A 468 4.23 0.22 -8.65
CA LYS A 468 2.77 0.16 -8.48
C LYS A 468 2.16 1.43 -7.87
N THR A 469 2.92 2.32 -7.24
CA THR A 469 2.35 3.54 -6.59
C THR A 469 1.66 4.49 -7.57
N GLY A 470 2.03 4.45 -8.85
CA GLY A 470 1.37 5.22 -9.90
C GLY A 470 -0.09 4.82 -10.11
N SER A 471 -0.42 3.54 -9.93
CA SER A 471 -1.70 2.94 -10.33
C SER A 471 -2.49 2.26 -9.23
N SER A 472 -1.84 2.03 -8.10
CA SER A 472 -2.45 1.47 -6.91
C SER A 472 -2.42 2.53 -5.82
N ASP A 473 -3.59 3.13 -5.56
CA ASP A 473 -3.75 4.01 -4.40
C ASP A 473 -3.39 3.29 -3.09
N LYS A 474 -3.58 1.97 -3.04
CA LYS A 474 -3.25 1.14 -1.88
C LYS A 474 -1.74 1.08 -1.64
N ALA A 475 -0.96 0.82 -2.70
CA ALA A 475 0.51 0.85 -2.64
C ALA A 475 1.02 2.24 -2.24
N ALA A 476 0.45 3.30 -2.83
CA ALA A 476 0.84 4.67 -2.54
C ALA A 476 0.48 5.08 -1.09
N ARG A 477 -0.68 4.65 -0.57
CA ARG A 477 -1.10 4.86 0.82
C ARG A 477 -0.23 4.11 1.83
N TYR A 478 0.09 2.84 1.54
CA TYR A 478 1.01 2.04 2.34
C TYR A 478 2.34 2.77 2.50
N LEU A 479 2.98 3.12 1.38
CA LEU A 479 4.30 3.75 1.39
C LEU A 479 4.28 5.14 2.03
N SER A 480 3.27 5.97 1.72
CA SER A 480 3.13 7.31 2.33
C SER A 480 2.98 7.24 3.85
N THR A 481 2.21 6.25 4.35
CA THR A 481 1.98 6.08 5.79
C THR A 481 3.23 5.54 6.48
N LEU A 482 3.89 4.53 5.91
CA LEU A 482 5.15 3.99 6.43
C LEU A 482 6.20 5.10 6.55
N MET A 483 6.40 5.87 5.49
CA MET A 483 7.38 6.97 5.48
C MET A 483 6.96 8.13 6.39
N THR A 484 5.66 8.39 6.57
CA THR A 484 5.16 9.36 7.56
C THR A 484 5.50 8.92 8.98
N ASN A 485 5.29 7.65 9.31
CA ASN A 485 5.56 7.11 10.63
C ASN A 485 7.06 7.04 10.93
N LEU A 486 7.89 6.86 9.89
CA LEU A 486 9.35 7.00 9.96
C LEU A 486 9.85 8.44 10.01
N ARG A 487 8.94 9.44 10.02
CA ARG A 487 9.26 10.87 10.05
C ARG A 487 10.07 11.34 8.84
N ALA A 488 9.85 10.71 7.69
CA ALA A 488 10.45 11.18 6.46
C ALA A 488 9.86 12.53 6.02
N GLU A 489 10.67 13.32 5.34
CA GLU A 489 10.25 14.61 4.79
C GLU A 489 9.57 14.42 3.43
N PHE A 490 8.47 15.15 3.23
CA PHE A 490 7.72 15.17 1.99
C PHE A 490 7.80 16.58 1.37
N ARG A 491 7.72 16.65 0.05
CA ARG A 491 7.56 17.91 -0.68
C ARG A 491 6.25 18.54 -0.28
N ASP A 492 6.28 19.87 -0.18
CA ASP A 492 5.07 20.64 0.07
C ASP A 492 4.33 20.84 -1.25
N THR A 493 3.56 19.84 -1.64
CA THR A 493 2.73 19.85 -2.85
C THR A 493 1.32 20.35 -2.56
N THR A 494 1.11 21.05 -1.43
CA THR A 494 -0.21 21.51 -1.00
C THR A 494 -0.94 22.20 -2.16
N SER A 495 -2.13 21.68 -2.46
CA SER A 495 -3.09 22.07 -3.52
C SER A 495 -2.92 21.45 -4.91
N GLY A 496 -2.27 20.30 -5.04
CA GLY A 496 -2.42 19.49 -6.25
C GLY A 496 -3.87 19.06 -6.46
N VAL A 497 -4.51 19.48 -7.55
CA VAL A 497 -5.83 18.98 -7.95
C VAL A 497 -5.65 17.65 -8.67
N ILE A 498 -6.29 16.59 -8.19
CA ILE A 498 -6.41 15.34 -8.92
C ILE A 498 -7.74 15.34 -9.67
N ILE A 499 -7.68 15.03 -10.95
CA ILE A 499 -8.83 14.89 -11.84
C ILE A 499 -8.79 13.48 -12.41
N ASP A 500 -9.79 12.68 -12.06
CA ASP A 500 -9.96 11.34 -12.61
C ASP A 500 -10.25 11.42 -14.11
N ALA A 501 -9.60 10.60 -14.92
CA ALA A 501 -9.86 10.65 -16.36
C ALA A 501 -11.30 10.21 -16.67
N ALA A 502 -11.89 9.36 -15.82
CA ALA A 502 -13.30 8.99 -15.89
C ALA A 502 -14.28 10.15 -15.65
N SER A 503 -13.86 11.28 -15.07
CA SER A 503 -14.71 12.48 -14.95
C SER A 503 -14.54 13.48 -16.10
N MET A 504 -13.61 13.23 -17.03
CA MET A 504 -13.37 14.11 -18.17
C MET A 504 -14.35 13.82 -19.33
N GLU A 505 -14.63 14.84 -20.13
CA GLU A 505 -15.48 14.76 -21.32
C GLU A 505 -14.69 14.12 -22.48
N PRO A 506 -15.16 13.01 -23.07
CA PRO A 506 -14.50 12.42 -24.23
C PRO A 506 -14.76 13.21 -25.51
N GLN A 507 -13.89 13.06 -26.51
CA GLN A 507 -14.14 13.52 -27.87
C GLN A 507 -15.51 13.01 -28.36
N PRO A 508 -16.37 13.87 -28.93
CA PRO A 508 -17.65 13.43 -29.47
C PRO A 508 -17.49 12.30 -30.49
N ASN A 509 -18.33 11.27 -30.36
CA ASN A 509 -18.38 10.11 -31.26
C ASN A 509 -17.06 9.32 -31.36
N ILE A 510 -16.18 9.41 -30.35
CA ILE A 510 -14.96 8.59 -30.31
C ILE A 510 -15.30 7.10 -30.34
N LYS A 511 -14.70 6.37 -31.28
CA LYS A 511 -14.82 4.92 -31.38
C LYS A 511 -13.87 4.25 -30.38
N LEU A 512 -14.15 3.00 -30.01
CA LEU A 512 -13.26 2.18 -29.17
C LEU A 512 -12.82 2.88 -27.86
N PHE A 513 -13.74 3.62 -27.24
CA PHE A 513 -13.53 4.30 -25.96
C PHE A 513 -14.38 3.67 -24.87
N LYS A 514 -13.82 3.51 -23.66
CA LYS A 514 -14.58 3.11 -22.47
C LYS A 514 -14.05 3.76 -21.21
N ARG A 515 -14.93 4.01 -20.24
CA ARG A 515 -14.53 4.34 -18.86
C ARG A 515 -14.21 3.04 -18.11
N VAL A 516 -13.13 3.03 -17.34
CA VAL A 516 -12.66 1.87 -16.58
C VAL A 516 -12.31 2.32 -15.16
N GLY A 517 -13.19 2.04 -14.21
CA GLY A 517 -13.05 2.55 -12.83
C GLY A 517 -12.93 4.08 -12.82
N ARG A 518 -11.80 4.59 -12.31
CA ARG A 518 -11.45 6.03 -12.26
C ARG A 518 -10.80 6.54 -13.56
N GLY A 519 -10.47 5.65 -14.49
CA GLY A 519 -9.77 5.95 -15.73
C GLY A 519 -10.62 5.86 -17.00
N VAL A 520 -9.97 6.03 -18.13
CA VAL A 520 -10.51 5.85 -19.48
C VAL A 520 -9.54 5.02 -20.31
N ARG A 521 -10.07 4.24 -21.25
CA ARG A 521 -9.29 3.50 -22.26
C ARG A 521 -9.65 3.99 -23.65
N PHE A 522 -8.61 4.23 -24.45
CA PHE A 522 -8.63 4.50 -25.87
C PHE A 522 -8.09 3.29 -26.62
N GLY A 523 -8.90 2.71 -27.51
CA GLY A 523 -8.45 1.76 -28.54
C GLY A 523 -8.31 2.40 -29.91
N THR A 524 -8.38 3.72 -30.00
CA THR A 524 -8.01 4.49 -31.20
C THR A 524 -7.66 5.92 -30.82
N ASN A 525 -7.10 6.68 -31.77
CA ASN A 525 -6.76 8.09 -31.60
C ASN A 525 -7.97 8.89 -31.11
N GLY A 526 -7.73 9.77 -30.14
CA GLY A 526 -8.75 10.68 -29.62
C GLY A 526 -8.35 11.28 -28.29
N TYR A 527 -9.30 11.96 -27.65
CA TYR A 527 -8.99 12.74 -26.45
C TYR A 527 -10.07 12.72 -25.38
N VAL A 528 -9.67 13.10 -24.17
CA VAL A 528 -10.56 13.57 -23.11
C VAL A 528 -10.19 14.99 -22.70
N THR A 529 -11.17 15.77 -22.25
CA THR A 529 -10.99 17.18 -21.89
C THR A 529 -11.75 17.55 -20.62
N CYS A 530 -11.24 18.54 -19.90
CA CYS A 530 -11.92 19.15 -18.76
C CYS A 530 -11.56 20.64 -18.64
N ARG A 531 -12.35 21.37 -17.85
CA ARG A 531 -12.06 22.75 -17.46
C ARG A 531 -11.39 22.78 -16.09
N VAL A 532 -10.39 23.64 -15.93
CA VAL A 532 -9.71 23.89 -14.66
C VAL A 532 -9.55 25.38 -14.47
N ASN A 533 -9.87 25.87 -13.27
CA ASN A 533 -9.69 27.27 -12.89
C ASN A 533 -8.31 27.45 -12.23
N PHE A 534 -7.44 28.25 -12.85
CA PHE A 534 -6.13 28.61 -12.31
C PHE A 534 -6.27 29.93 -11.56
N ALA A 535 -6.07 29.90 -10.25
CA ALA A 535 -6.31 31.07 -9.40
C ALA A 535 -5.22 32.15 -9.54
N SER A 536 -4.04 31.80 -10.07
CA SER A 536 -2.93 32.73 -10.31
C SER A 536 -2.17 32.42 -11.60
N THR A 537 -1.58 33.46 -12.20
CA THR A 537 -0.66 33.32 -13.32
C THR A 537 0.70 32.84 -12.78
N ASP A 538 1.08 31.59 -13.07
CA ASP A 538 2.26 30.93 -12.50
C ASP A 538 2.73 29.75 -13.39
N SER A 539 3.88 29.15 -13.06
CA SER A 539 4.28 27.85 -13.60
C SER A 539 3.56 26.71 -12.88
N TYR A 540 2.96 25.79 -13.65
CA TYR A 540 2.29 24.60 -13.15
C TYR A 540 2.92 23.33 -13.71
N ILE A 541 2.81 22.26 -12.94
CA ILE A 541 3.17 20.90 -13.32
C ILE A 541 1.88 20.11 -13.54
N PHE A 542 1.86 19.34 -14.62
CA PHE A 542 0.82 18.38 -14.97
C PHE A 542 1.41 16.99 -14.99
N GLU A 543 0.84 16.08 -14.20
CA GLU A 543 1.24 14.69 -14.11
C GLU A 543 0.11 13.81 -14.60
N ILE A 544 0.30 13.16 -15.75
CA ILE A 544 -0.67 12.23 -16.34
C ILE A 544 -0.24 10.82 -16.01
N THR A 545 -1.09 10.08 -15.30
CA THR A 545 -0.87 8.66 -15.03
C THR A 545 -1.56 7.82 -16.09
N ALA A 546 -0.81 7.03 -16.84
CA ALA A 546 -1.29 6.23 -17.97
C ALA A 546 -0.49 4.94 -18.16
N ARG A 547 -1.05 3.97 -18.90
CA ARG A 547 -0.39 2.75 -19.38
C ARG A 547 -0.86 2.42 -20.79
N GLY A 548 -0.22 1.47 -21.45
CA GLY A 548 -0.74 0.99 -22.73
C GLY A 548 0.13 -0.06 -23.41
N THR A 549 -0.43 -0.66 -24.45
CA THR A 549 0.22 -1.72 -25.23
C THR A 549 1.01 -1.12 -26.39
N LYS A 550 2.13 -1.73 -26.76
CA LYS A 550 2.92 -1.32 -27.92
C LYS A 550 2.38 -1.95 -29.21
N ALA A 551 2.68 -1.30 -30.33
CA ALA A 551 2.66 -1.89 -31.66
C ALA A 551 3.91 -1.42 -32.41
N GLU A 552 4.51 -2.26 -33.23
CA GLU A 552 5.78 -2.05 -33.94
C GLU A 552 6.90 -1.53 -33.03
N GLY A 553 6.99 -2.06 -31.80
CA GLY A 553 7.99 -1.62 -30.83
C GLY A 553 7.76 -0.23 -30.22
N VAL A 554 6.70 0.48 -30.60
CA VAL A 554 6.39 1.84 -30.12
C VAL A 554 5.16 1.82 -29.22
N TYR A 555 5.30 2.47 -28.06
CA TYR A 555 4.24 2.66 -27.07
C TYR A 555 3.41 3.92 -27.32
N PRO A 556 2.23 4.04 -26.67
CA PRO A 556 1.35 5.19 -26.83
C PRO A 556 2.03 6.53 -26.54
N ALA A 557 1.79 7.49 -27.44
CA ALA A 557 2.13 8.89 -27.30
C ALA A 557 0.93 9.65 -26.72
N ILE A 558 1.23 10.46 -25.71
CA ILE A 558 0.25 11.29 -25.02
C ILE A 558 0.64 12.75 -25.22
N LYS A 559 -0.23 13.48 -25.90
CA LYS A 559 -0.12 14.92 -26.07
C LYS A 559 -1.02 15.63 -25.07
N LEU A 560 -0.46 16.62 -24.38
CA LEU A 560 -1.20 17.47 -23.46
C LEU A 560 -1.32 18.86 -24.07
N SER A 561 -2.55 19.37 -24.13
CA SER A 561 -2.86 20.70 -24.67
C SER A 561 -3.61 21.55 -23.65
N LEU A 562 -3.30 22.85 -23.62
CA LEU A 562 -3.94 23.89 -22.82
C LEU A 562 -4.50 24.96 -23.77
N ASP A 563 -5.81 25.21 -23.74
CA ASP A 563 -6.51 26.13 -24.66
C ASP A 563 -6.06 25.95 -26.13
N GLU A 564 -6.12 24.70 -26.60
CA GLU A 564 -5.76 24.29 -27.97
C GLU A 564 -4.26 24.34 -28.30
N LYS A 565 -3.42 24.98 -27.47
CA LYS A 565 -1.98 24.95 -27.61
C LYS A 565 -1.38 23.71 -26.96
N SER A 566 -0.57 22.97 -27.71
CA SER A 566 0.22 21.86 -27.16
C SER A 566 1.22 22.37 -26.12
N ILE A 567 1.21 21.78 -24.93
CA ILE A 567 2.23 22.02 -23.90
C ILE A 567 3.32 20.94 -23.90
N GLY A 568 3.08 19.82 -24.58
CA GLY A 568 4.10 18.79 -24.83
C GLY A 568 3.48 17.48 -25.29
N GLU A 569 4.34 16.60 -25.78
CA GLU A 569 4.00 15.23 -26.16
C GLU A 569 5.09 14.29 -25.66
N GLY A 570 4.69 13.14 -25.15
CA GLY A 570 5.62 12.15 -24.62
C GLY A 570 5.08 10.73 -24.79
N ASN A 571 5.98 9.79 -25.02
CA ASN A 571 5.63 8.38 -25.16
C ASN A 571 5.77 7.66 -23.83
N LEU A 572 4.83 6.75 -23.57
CA LEU A 572 5.03 5.70 -22.59
C LEU A 572 6.27 4.88 -22.98
N GLN A 573 6.96 4.31 -21.99
CA GLN A 573 8.20 3.52 -22.20
C GLN A 573 8.02 2.03 -21.89
N GLY A 574 6.79 1.54 -21.75
CA GLY A 574 6.49 0.24 -21.15
C GLY A 574 4.99 0.00 -20.92
N GLU A 575 4.62 -1.26 -20.72
CA GLU A 575 3.22 -1.70 -20.54
C GLU A 575 2.63 -1.39 -19.17
N GLY A 576 3.51 -1.22 -18.17
CA GLY A 576 3.12 -0.83 -16.82
C GLY A 576 2.58 0.59 -16.75
N TRP A 577 2.06 0.94 -15.58
CA TRP A 577 1.60 2.29 -15.31
C TRP A 577 2.75 3.28 -15.15
N GLN A 578 2.56 4.46 -15.71
CA GLN A 578 3.57 5.48 -15.85
C GLN A 578 2.97 6.86 -15.62
N THR A 579 3.75 7.73 -15.00
CA THR A 579 3.44 9.16 -14.93
C THR A 579 4.30 9.92 -15.93
N LEU A 580 3.66 10.64 -16.86
CA LEU A 580 4.28 11.63 -17.74
C LEU A 580 4.12 13.02 -17.12
N ARG A 581 5.19 13.81 -17.12
CA ARG A 581 5.24 15.12 -16.48
C ARG A 581 5.41 16.23 -17.51
N TYR A 582 4.53 17.22 -17.46
CA TYR A 582 4.57 18.41 -18.32
C TYR A 582 4.65 19.66 -17.44
N LYS A 583 5.26 20.72 -17.96
CA LYS A 583 5.36 22.02 -17.30
C LYS A 583 4.85 23.10 -18.25
N ALA A 584 4.02 24.00 -17.74
CA ALA A 584 3.57 25.16 -18.51
C ALA A 584 3.37 26.38 -17.59
N ASP A 585 3.63 27.56 -18.13
CA ASP A 585 3.18 28.82 -17.54
C ASP A 585 1.74 29.05 -17.95
N VAL A 586 0.85 29.18 -16.97
CA VAL A 586 -0.60 29.27 -17.17
C VAL A 586 -1.07 30.61 -16.65
N LYS A 587 -1.91 31.31 -17.41
CA LYS A 587 -2.53 32.56 -16.96
C LYS A 587 -3.61 32.27 -15.91
N ARG A 588 -3.93 33.26 -15.07
CA ARG A 588 -5.11 33.17 -14.21
C ARG A 588 -6.38 33.08 -15.06
N GLY A 589 -7.30 32.18 -14.68
CA GLY A 589 -8.60 32.03 -15.32
C GLY A 589 -9.00 30.56 -15.52
N VAL A 590 -10.15 30.34 -16.16
CA VAL A 590 -10.60 29.00 -16.53
C VAL A 590 -9.96 28.61 -17.87
N HIS A 591 -9.23 27.51 -17.87
CA HIS A 591 -8.55 26.96 -19.04
C HIS A 591 -9.10 25.57 -19.37
N ARG A 592 -9.12 25.22 -20.66
CA ARG A 592 -9.46 23.87 -21.13
C ARG A 592 -8.20 23.03 -21.27
N ILE A 593 -8.17 21.89 -20.59
CA ILE A 593 -7.07 20.92 -20.69
C ILE A 593 -7.55 19.74 -21.52
N LYS A 594 -6.71 19.27 -22.44
CA LYS A 594 -6.99 18.14 -23.33
C LYS A 594 -5.84 17.13 -23.28
N ILE A 595 -6.15 15.87 -22.99
CA ILE A 595 -5.23 14.73 -23.01
C ILE A 595 -5.55 13.90 -24.25
N GLU A 596 -4.59 13.75 -25.16
CA GLU A 596 -4.78 13.15 -26.48
C GLU A 596 -3.90 11.92 -26.67
N PHE A 597 -4.47 10.82 -27.16
CA PHE A 597 -3.76 9.68 -27.74
C PHE A 597 -3.54 9.96 -29.23
N THR A 598 -2.29 10.04 -29.67
CA THR A 598 -1.92 10.63 -30.98
C THR A 598 -1.35 9.66 -31.99
N ASN A 599 -0.90 8.48 -31.56
CA ASN A 599 -0.23 7.52 -32.41
C ASN A 599 -0.92 6.15 -32.38
N ASP A 600 -2.24 6.06 -32.51
CA ASP A 600 -2.90 4.76 -32.69
C ASP A 600 -2.29 3.94 -33.83
N LEU A 601 -2.18 2.63 -33.62
CA LEU A 601 -1.73 1.68 -34.64
C LEU A 601 -2.30 0.30 -34.32
N TRP A 602 -3.04 -0.23 -35.28
CA TRP A 602 -3.47 -1.61 -35.30
C TRP A 602 -2.78 -2.35 -36.44
N ARG A 603 -1.88 -3.28 -36.09
CA ARG A 603 -1.18 -4.16 -37.02
C ARG A 603 -1.25 -5.58 -36.46
N PRO A 604 -2.30 -6.35 -36.78
CA PRO A 604 -2.53 -7.68 -36.23
C PRO A 604 -1.25 -8.54 -36.20
N PRO A 605 -0.92 -9.17 -35.06
CA PRO A 605 -1.72 -9.27 -33.84
C PRO A 605 -1.59 -8.08 -32.88
N GLU A 606 -0.75 -7.09 -33.18
CA GLU A 606 -0.46 -5.97 -32.30
C GLU A 606 -1.52 -4.86 -32.40
N ASP A 607 -1.90 -4.31 -31.25
CA ASP A 607 -2.88 -3.23 -31.13
C ASP A 607 -2.44 -2.24 -30.05
N ARG A 608 -2.11 -1.01 -30.46
CA ARG A 608 -1.64 0.04 -29.57
C ARG A 608 -2.82 0.72 -28.90
N ASN A 609 -3.02 0.42 -27.62
CA ASN A 609 -4.08 1.01 -26.81
C ASN A 609 -3.49 1.90 -25.72
N LEU A 610 -4.22 2.94 -25.33
CA LEU A 610 -3.90 3.81 -24.19
C LEU A 610 -4.94 3.67 -23.08
N GLU A 611 -4.51 3.62 -21.84
CA GLU A 611 -5.37 3.79 -20.67
C GLU A 611 -4.83 4.94 -19.82
N VAL A 612 -5.67 5.92 -19.50
CA VAL A 612 -5.34 7.07 -18.65
C VAL A 612 -6.16 6.96 -17.37
N LEU A 613 -5.48 6.98 -16.22
CA LEU A 613 -6.13 6.89 -14.91
C LEU A 613 -6.60 8.26 -14.42
N GLN A 614 -5.67 9.20 -14.35
CA GLN A 614 -5.91 10.51 -13.73
C GLN A 614 -4.86 11.53 -14.18
N MET A 615 -5.17 12.80 -13.96
CA MET A 615 -4.23 13.91 -14.06
C MET A 615 -4.12 14.61 -12.71
N ARG A 616 -2.89 14.91 -12.28
CA ARG A 616 -2.62 15.77 -11.13
C ARG A 616 -2.03 17.10 -11.61
N ILE A 617 -2.55 18.22 -11.11
CA ILE A 617 -2.06 19.55 -11.44
C ILE A 617 -1.67 20.27 -10.15
N TYR A 618 -0.44 20.74 -10.06
CA TYR A 618 0.01 21.56 -8.93
C TYR A 618 0.92 22.68 -9.40
N ARG A 619 0.93 23.77 -8.64
CA ARG A 619 1.82 24.90 -8.90
C ARG A 619 3.27 24.49 -8.61
N LEU A 620 4.22 24.93 -9.44
CA LEU A 620 5.63 24.74 -9.15
C LEU A 620 6.05 25.73 -8.05
N VAL A 621 6.27 25.22 -6.84
CA VAL A 621 6.69 26.01 -5.67
C VAL A 621 8.15 25.68 -5.34
N ASP A 622 9.08 25.86 -6.28
CA ASP A 622 10.50 26.10 -5.99
C ASP A 622 11.29 26.45 -7.27
N ARG A 623 12.14 27.49 -7.19
CA ARG A 623 13.13 27.86 -8.22
C ARG A 623 14.55 27.35 -7.88
N SER A 624 14.72 26.58 -6.80
CA SER A 624 16.03 26.24 -6.23
C SER A 624 16.54 24.82 -6.51
N GLU A 625 15.74 23.90 -7.05
CA GLU A 625 16.18 22.49 -7.28
C GLU A 625 16.69 22.21 -8.71
N ASN A 626 17.35 23.18 -9.34
CA ASN A 626 18.08 22.98 -10.61
C ASN A 626 19.58 23.31 -10.44
N ARG A 627 20.20 22.80 -9.37
CA ARG A 627 21.66 22.71 -9.22
C ARG A 627 22.09 21.38 -8.65
#